data_AF-A0A2W7AUK8-F1
#
_entry.id   AF-A0A2W7AUK8-F1
#
_cell.length_a   1.000
_cell.length_b   1.000
_cell.length_c   1.000
_cell.angle_alpha   90.00
_cell.angle_beta   90.00
_cell.angle_gamma   90.00
#
_symmetry.space_group_name_H-M   'P 1'
#
loop_
_entity.id
_entity.type
_entity.pdbx_description
1 polymer ?
#
loop_
_entity_poly.entity_id
_entity_poly.type
_entity_poly.pdbx_seq_one_letter_code
_entity_poly.pdbx_strand_id
1 'polypeptide(L)'
;MFALFDCNCFYISCERVFNPSLEGKPVVVLSNNDGCIVARSPEAKALGIPMGAPYHKYKQQLQNAGAIALSSNYELYGDLSHRFYDVLFASVPEVEIYSIDECFLDLSGFAHLGTDGMMGFCSELREKILKWTGIPTGVGIASTNRQFRTIALRR
;
A
#
# COMPACT_ATOMS: atom_id res chain seq x y z
N MET A 1 0.94 -5.22 -22.03
CA MET A 1 0.43 -4.07 -21.23
C MET A 1 0.58 -4.48 -19.79
N PHE A 2 0.95 -3.58 -18.89
CA PHE A 2 1.18 -3.94 -17.49
C PHE A 2 0.34 -3.08 -16.56
N ALA A 3 -0.07 -3.67 -15.43
CA ALA A 3 -0.64 -2.93 -14.31
C ALA A 3 0.30 -2.96 -13.10
N LEU A 4 0.50 -1.81 -12.48
CA LEU A 4 1.16 -1.67 -11.19
C LEU A 4 0.11 -1.60 -10.10
N PHE A 5 0.12 -2.55 -9.18
CA PHE A 5 -0.68 -2.51 -7.96
C PHE A 5 0.21 -2.11 -6.78
N ASP A 6 -0.28 -1.19 -5.94
CA ASP A 6 0.41 -0.63 -4.77
C ASP A 6 -0.62 -0.49 -3.63
N CYS A 7 -0.34 -1.05 -2.45
CA CYS A 7 -1.21 -0.91 -1.29
C CYS A 7 -1.03 0.45 -0.59
N ASN A 8 -2.11 1.21 -0.51
CA ASN A 8 -2.05 2.57 0.04
C ASN A 8 -1.69 2.55 1.53
N CYS A 9 -0.62 3.26 1.91
CA CYS A 9 -0.16 3.38 3.30
C CYS A 9 -0.09 2.00 4.00
N PHE A 10 0.47 0.99 3.33
CA PHE A 10 0.29 -0.43 3.65
C PHE A 10 0.31 -0.79 5.14
N TYR A 11 1.38 -0.46 5.88
CA TYR A 11 1.47 -0.82 7.31
C TYR A 11 0.34 -0.21 8.14
N ILE A 12 -0.11 1.00 7.83
CA ILE A 12 -1.23 1.62 8.56
C ILE A 12 -2.56 1.01 8.15
N SER A 13 -2.71 0.66 6.87
CA SER A 13 -3.87 -0.09 6.40
C SER A 13 -3.97 -1.45 7.11
N CYS A 14 -2.84 -2.13 7.32
CA CYS A 14 -2.79 -3.37 8.11
C CYS A 14 -3.30 -3.18 9.55
N GLU A 15 -2.86 -2.13 10.23
CA GLU A 15 -3.34 -1.82 11.58
C GLU A 15 -4.84 -1.46 11.58
N ARG A 16 -5.32 -0.75 10.55
CA ARG A 16 -6.74 -0.35 10.40
C ARG A 16 -7.68 -1.54 10.17
N VAL A 17 -7.21 -2.63 9.54
CA VAL A 17 -8.00 -3.87 9.39
C VAL A 17 -8.43 -4.42 10.74
N PHE A 18 -7.55 -4.37 11.75
CA PHE A 18 -7.83 -4.89 13.09
C PHE A 18 -8.27 -3.81 14.08
N ASN A 19 -8.04 -2.55 13.77
CA ASN A 19 -8.48 -1.42 14.57
C ASN A 19 -9.10 -0.31 13.69
N PRO A 20 -10.38 -0.44 13.32
CA PRO A 20 -11.09 0.55 12.50
C PRO A 20 -11.15 1.95 13.13
N SER A 21 -10.94 2.07 14.45
CA SER A 21 -10.91 3.37 15.13
C SER A 21 -9.72 4.25 14.72
N LEU A 22 -8.75 3.71 13.97
CA LEU A 22 -7.61 4.42 13.40
C LEU A 22 -7.94 5.13 12.07
N GLU A 23 -9.11 4.88 11.49
CA GLU A 23 -9.54 5.54 10.25
C GLU A 23 -9.76 7.04 10.48
N GLY A 24 -9.34 7.87 9.53
CA GLY A 24 -9.43 9.33 9.64
C GLY A 24 -8.50 9.97 10.69
N LYS A 25 -7.61 9.21 11.33
CA LYS A 25 -6.69 9.72 12.37
C LYS A 25 -5.24 9.83 11.88
N PRO A 26 -4.47 10.80 12.39
CA PRO A 26 -3.03 10.86 12.17
C PRO A 26 -2.35 9.68 12.86
N VAL A 27 -1.98 8.67 12.09
CA VAL A 27 -1.23 7.49 12.51
C VAL A 27 0.15 7.45 11.85
N VAL A 28 1.15 7.03 12.62
CA VAL A 28 2.48 6.65 12.14
C VAL A 28 2.86 5.27 12.65
N VAL A 29 3.59 4.50 11.84
CA VAL A 29 4.21 3.23 12.26
C VAL A 29 5.72 3.46 12.37
N LEU A 30 6.31 2.97 13.45
CA LEU A 30 7.72 3.10 13.77
C LEU A 30 8.49 1.83 13.40
N SER A 31 9.78 1.98 13.09
CA SER A 31 10.70 0.87 12.82
C SER A 31 10.93 0.01 14.06
N ASN A 32 11.69 -1.08 13.91
CA ASN A 32 12.30 -1.79 15.04
C ASN A 32 12.91 -0.81 16.06
N ASN A 33 12.67 -1.09 17.34
CA ASN A 33 13.07 -0.26 18.48
C ASN A 33 12.54 1.19 18.44
N ASP A 34 11.46 1.45 17.70
CA ASP A 34 10.78 2.75 17.59
C ASP A 34 11.68 3.92 17.15
N GLY A 35 12.73 3.62 16.37
CA GLY A 35 13.76 4.58 15.98
C GLY A 35 13.32 5.60 14.93
N CYS A 36 12.67 5.13 13.86
CA CYS A 36 12.29 5.93 12.70
C CYS A 36 10.83 5.74 12.33
N ILE A 37 10.23 6.75 11.72
CA ILE A 37 8.87 6.71 11.17
C ILE A 37 8.94 6.04 9.79
N VAL A 38 8.42 4.82 9.68
CA VAL A 38 8.51 3.98 8.48
C VAL A 38 7.22 3.93 7.67
N ALA A 39 6.09 4.28 8.26
CA ALA A 39 4.85 4.53 7.53
C ALA A 39 4.07 5.69 8.16
N ARG A 40 3.29 6.38 7.34
CA ARG A 40 2.49 7.54 7.75
C ARG A 40 1.17 7.57 6.99
N SER A 41 0.12 7.88 7.73
CA SER A 41 -1.23 8.08 7.20
C SER A 41 -1.28 9.38 6.39
N PRO A 42 -2.24 9.56 5.47
CA PRO A 42 -2.44 10.84 4.81
C PRO A 42 -2.56 12.01 5.79
N GLU A 43 -3.23 11.78 6.92
CA GLU A 43 -3.43 12.74 8.01
C GLU A 43 -2.08 13.09 8.68
N ALA A 44 -1.24 12.10 8.99
CA ALA A 44 0.10 12.36 9.53
C ALA A 44 1.05 13.00 8.50
N LYS A 45 0.92 12.66 7.21
CA LYS A 45 1.66 13.30 6.11
C LYS A 45 1.30 14.79 5.99
N ALA A 46 0.03 15.15 6.18
CA ALA A 46 -0.44 16.53 6.16
C ALA A 46 0.16 17.39 7.29
N LEU A 47 0.60 16.76 8.39
CA LEU A 47 1.35 17.43 9.46
C LEU A 47 2.80 17.78 9.08
N GLY A 48 3.26 17.41 7.88
CA GLY A 48 4.62 17.70 7.41
C GLY A 48 5.69 16.74 7.94
N ILE A 49 5.29 15.61 8.53
CA ILE A 49 6.21 14.61 9.08
C ILE A 49 6.90 13.85 7.93
N PRO A 50 8.23 13.93 7.77
CA PRO A 50 8.93 13.26 6.66
C PRO A 50 8.93 11.74 6.81
N MET A 51 8.97 11.03 5.68
CA MET A 51 9.17 9.58 5.65
C MET A 51 10.61 9.25 6.09
N GLY A 52 10.80 8.19 6.88
CA GLY A 52 12.12 7.78 7.37
C GLY A 52 12.70 8.71 8.46
N ALA A 53 11.93 9.69 8.93
CA ALA A 53 12.40 10.62 9.95
C ALA A 53 12.63 9.93 11.30
N PRO A 54 13.69 10.29 12.06
CA PRO A 54 13.87 9.80 13.42
C PRO A 54 12.71 10.24 14.32
N TYR A 55 12.06 9.28 14.97
CA TYR A 55 10.83 9.53 15.73
C TYR A 55 11.02 10.59 16.83
N HIS A 56 12.14 10.53 17.56
CA HIS A 56 12.45 11.46 18.65
C HIS A 56 12.42 12.94 18.23
N LYS A 57 12.75 13.27 16.97
CA LYS A 57 12.72 14.65 16.47
C LYS A 57 11.30 15.19 16.27
N TYR A 58 10.35 14.29 16.01
CA TYR A 58 8.96 14.64 15.66
C TYR A 58 7.95 14.24 16.74
N LYS A 59 8.41 13.57 17.82
CA LYS A 59 7.57 13.07 18.90
C LYS A 59 6.66 14.14 19.50
N GLN A 60 7.20 15.31 19.84
CA GLN A 60 6.41 16.39 20.43
C GLN A 60 5.35 16.94 19.46
N GLN A 61 5.70 17.09 18.18
CA GLN A 61 4.78 17.56 17.15
C GLN A 61 3.63 16.57 16.94
N LEU A 62 3.94 15.27 16.88
CA LEU A 62 2.96 14.20 16.79
C LEU A 62 2.01 14.19 18.00
N GLN A 63 2.56 14.30 19.21
CA GLN A 63 1.77 14.36 20.44
C GLN A 63 0.83 15.57 20.49
N ASN A 64 1.33 16.76 20.11
CA ASN A 64 0.53 17.99 20.07
C ASN A 64 -0.62 17.88 19.05
N ALA A 65 -0.43 17.12 17.98
CA ALA A 65 -1.45 16.87 16.96
C ALA A 65 -2.41 15.71 17.31
N GLY A 66 -2.25 15.08 18.48
CA GLY A 66 -3.04 13.90 18.86
C GLY A 66 -2.77 12.67 18.00
N ALA A 67 -1.57 12.58 17.39
CA ALA A 67 -1.20 11.47 16.54
C ALA A 67 -0.90 10.19 17.32
N ILE A 68 -1.23 9.07 16.69
CA ILE A 68 -1.02 7.72 17.24
C ILE A 68 0.25 7.16 16.63
N ALA A 69 1.22 6.81 17.47
CA ALA A 69 2.43 6.12 17.05
C ALA A 69 2.32 4.65 17.44
N LEU A 70 2.54 3.76 16.47
CA LEU A 70 2.49 2.30 16.65
C LEU A 70 3.87 1.72 16.39
N SER A 71 4.32 0.77 17.22
CA SER A 71 5.47 -0.06 16.90
C SER A 71 5.13 -1.00 15.74
N SER A 72 6.11 -1.33 14.91
CA SER A 72 5.90 -2.20 13.76
C SER A 72 5.54 -3.64 14.15
N ASN A 73 4.52 -4.18 13.49
CA ASN A 73 4.12 -5.58 13.58
C ASN A 73 4.38 -6.30 12.24
N TYR A 74 5.64 -6.67 12.00
CA TYR A 74 6.05 -7.25 10.72
C TYR A 74 5.42 -8.61 10.42
N GLU A 75 5.04 -9.40 11.43
CA GLU A 75 4.33 -10.66 11.25
C GLU A 75 2.93 -10.41 10.68
N LEU A 76 2.20 -9.45 11.25
CA LEU A 76 0.91 -9.01 10.72
C LEU A 76 1.03 -8.47 9.30
N TYR A 77 2.06 -7.65 9.02
CA TYR A 77 2.24 -7.05 7.70
C TYR A 77 2.56 -8.12 6.64
N GLY A 78 3.36 -9.14 7.01
CA GLY A 78 3.63 -10.29 6.14
C GLY A 78 2.39 -11.13 5.85
N ASP A 79 1.57 -11.44 6.86
CA ASP A 79 0.33 -12.21 6.68
C ASP A 79 -0.65 -11.48 5.73
N LEU A 80 -0.89 -10.19 5.94
CA LEU A 80 -1.78 -9.41 5.08
C LEU A 80 -1.23 -9.21 3.66
N SER A 81 0.09 -9.10 3.51
CA SER A 81 0.78 -9.08 2.21
C SER A 81 0.54 -10.38 1.44
N HIS A 82 0.71 -11.53 2.09
CA HIS A 82 0.43 -12.82 1.48
C HIS A 82 -1.03 -12.93 1.02
N ARG A 83 -1.99 -12.49 1.84
CA ARG A 83 -3.41 -12.50 1.44
C ARG A 83 -3.70 -11.58 0.27
N PHE A 84 -3.03 -10.42 0.19
CA PHE A 84 -3.11 -9.54 -0.98
C PHE A 84 -2.59 -10.26 -2.23
N TYR A 85 -1.44 -10.94 -2.15
CA TYR A 85 -0.91 -11.69 -3.28
C TYR A 85 -1.74 -12.90 -3.67
N ASP A 86 -2.33 -13.63 -2.73
CA ASP A 86 -3.22 -14.76 -3.00
C ASP A 86 -4.42 -14.34 -3.86
N VAL A 87 -4.99 -13.16 -3.59
CA VAL A 87 -6.09 -12.61 -4.41
C VAL A 87 -5.63 -12.35 -5.84
N LEU A 88 -4.41 -11.85 -6.03
CA LEU A 88 -3.84 -11.58 -7.34
C LEU A 88 -3.51 -12.86 -8.11
N PHE A 89 -2.80 -13.82 -7.49
CA PHE A 89 -2.46 -15.10 -8.09
C PHE A 89 -3.68 -15.91 -8.50
N ALA A 90 -4.80 -15.77 -7.77
CA ALA A 90 -6.06 -16.38 -8.16
C ALA A 90 -6.77 -15.70 -9.34
N SER A 91 -6.35 -14.48 -9.73
CA SER A 91 -7.06 -13.64 -10.70
C SER A 91 -6.27 -13.40 -11.99
N VAL A 92 -4.94 -13.52 -11.97
CA VAL A 92 -4.07 -13.39 -13.14
C VAL A 92 -2.99 -14.47 -13.17
N PRO A 93 -2.54 -14.90 -14.36
CA PRO A 93 -1.55 -15.97 -14.49
C PRO A 93 -0.13 -15.55 -14.09
N GLU A 94 0.25 -14.29 -14.33
CA GLU A 94 1.59 -13.78 -14.07
C GLU A 94 1.56 -12.52 -13.19
N VAL A 95 2.18 -12.63 -12.01
CA VAL A 95 2.39 -11.54 -11.06
C VAL A 95 3.89 -11.48 -10.73
N GLU A 96 4.51 -10.33 -10.95
CA GLU A 96 5.88 -10.02 -10.55
C GLU A 96 5.86 -9.22 -9.25
N ILE A 97 6.20 -9.87 -8.13
CA ILE A 97 6.30 -9.23 -6.81
C ILE A 97 7.50 -8.25 -6.81
N TYR A 98 7.26 -7.00 -6.42
CA TYR A 98 8.31 -5.97 -6.30
C TYR A 98 8.69 -5.69 -4.85
N SER A 99 7.72 -5.61 -3.95
CA SER A 99 7.92 -5.38 -2.51
C SER A 99 6.88 -6.13 -1.68
N ILE A 100 6.72 -5.78 -0.41
CA ILE A 100 5.66 -6.32 0.45
C ILE A 100 4.25 -5.84 0.05
N ASP A 101 4.15 -4.71 -0.64
CA ASP A 101 2.91 -4.02 -0.96
C ASP A 101 2.75 -3.65 -2.44
N GLU A 102 3.74 -3.96 -3.27
CA GLU A 102 3.81 -3.56 -4.68
C GLU A 102 4.11 -4.75 -5.61
N CYS A 103 3.38 -4.84 -6.72
CA CYS A 103 3.63 -5.82 -7.78
C CYS A 103 3.20 -5.34 -9.16
N PHE A 104 3.76 -5.99 -10.19
CA PHE A 104 3.36 -5.84 -11.58
C PHE A 104 2.53 -7.03 -12.04
N LEU A 105 1.47 -6.76 -12.78
CA LEU A 105 0.63 -7.75 -13.44
C LEU A 105 0.83 -7.64 -14.95
N ASP A 106 1.06 -8.78 -15.62
CA ASP A 106 1.00 -8.82 -17.09
C ASP A 106 -0.45 -8.92 -17.56
N LEU A 107 -0.90 -7.88 -18.27
CA LEU A 107 -2.23 -7.80 -18.86
C LEU A 107 -2.26 -8.20 -20.34
N SER A 108 -1.16 -8.73 -20.89
CA SER A 108 -1.08 -9.08 -22.32
C SER A 108 -2.11 -10.14 -22.73
N GLY A 109 -2.47 -11.07 -21.84
CA GLY A 109 -3.59 -12.02 -22.04
C GLY A 109 -4.98 -11.37 -22.10
N PHE A 110 -5.11 -10.13 -21.65
CA PHE A 110 -6.35 -9.36 -21.60
C PHE A 110 -6.47 -8.33 -22.74
N ALA A 111 -5.54 -8.35 -23.71
CA ALA A 111 -5.52 -7.38 -24.81
C ALA A 111 -6.85 -7.31 -25.60
N HIS A 112 -7.59 -8.41 -25.68
CA HIS A 112 -8.89 -8.50 -26.34
C HIS A 112 -9.98 -7.62 -25.69
N LEU A 113 -9.80 -7.21 -24.43
CA LEU A 113 -10.72 -6.33 -23.71
C LEU A 113 -10.51 -4.84 -24.03
N GLY A 114 -9.41 -4.49 -24.70
CA GLY A 114 -9.00 -3.09 -24.87
C GLY A 114 -8.65 -2.40 -23.54
N THR A 115 -8.28 -1.11 -23.63
CA THR A 115 -7.85 -0.33 -22.44
C THR A 115 -8.95 -0.21 -21.39
N ASP A 116 -10.18 0.09 -21.82
CA ASP A 116 -11.30 0.29 -20.90
C ASP A 116 -11.69 -1.01 -20.18
N GLY A 117 -11.69 -2.14 -20.88
CA GLY A 117 -11.95 -3.44 -20.26
C GLY A 117 -10.84 -3.89 -19.31
N MET A 118 -9.56 -3.60 -19.63
CA MET A 118 -8.45 -3.82 -18.70
C MET A 118 -8.57 -2.93 -17.44
N MET A 119 -8.99 -1.67 -17.59
CA MET A 119 -9.28 -0.80 -16.43
C MET A 119 -10.45 -1.33 -15.60
N GLY A 120 -11.50 -1.82 -16.24
CA GLY A 120 -12.63 -2.48 -15.57
C GLY A 120 -12.18 -3.69 -14.75
N PHE A 121 -11.42 -4.60 -15.36
CA PHE A 121 -10.83 -5.76 -14.69
C PHE A 121 -9.98 -5.35 -13.47
N CYS A 122 -9.09 -4.38 -13.63
CA CYS A 122 -8.28 -3.88 -12.52
C CYS A 122 -9.14 -3.25 -11.40
N SER A 123 -10.24 -2.57 -11.76
CA SER A 123 -11.18 -2.02 -10.78
C SER A 123 -11.85 -3.12 -9.96
N GLU A 124 -12.39 -4.14 -10.63
CA GLU A 124 -12.99 -5.31 -9.98
C GLU A 124 -11.99 -6.02 -9.06
N LEU A 125 -10.74 -6.15 -9.50
CA LEU A 125 -9.68 -6.75 -8.71
C LEU A 125 -9.36 -5.94 -7.45
N ARG A 126 -9.33 -4.60 -7.54
CA ARG A 126 -9.16 -3.72 -6.37
C ARG A 126 -10.31 -3.87 -5.38
N GLU A 127 -11.54 -3.94 -5.86
CA GLU A 127 -12.71 -4.17 -5.01
C GLU A 127 -12.66 -5.53 -4.32
N LYS A 128 -12.24 -6.58 -5.04
CA LYS A 128 -12.04 -7.92 -4.49
C LYS A 128 -10.97 -7.92 -3.40
N ILE A 129 -9.81 -7.29 -3.64
CA ILE A 129 -8.75 -7.13 -2.64
C ILE A 129 -9.31 -6.43 -1.41
N LEU A 130 -9.94 -5.26 -1.56
CA LEU A 130 -10.49 -4.51 -0.44
C LEU A 130 -11.49 -5.34 0.36
N LYS A 131 -12.38 -6.09 -0.31
CA LYS A 131 -13.38 -6.93 0.35
C LYS A 131 -12.77 -8.10 1.13
N TRP A 132 -11.68 -8.68 0.63
CA TRP A 132 -11.11 -9.92 1.18
C TRP A 132 -10.01 -9.65 2.21
N THR A 133 -9.27 -8.56 2.05
CA THR A 133 -8.12 -8.22 2.91
C THR A 133 -8.37 -6.98 3.77
N GLY A 134 -9.34 -6.14 3.41
CA GLY A 134 -9.52 -4.82 4.01
C GLY A 134 -8.49 -3.78 3.59
N ILE A 135 -7.57 -4.13 2.67
CA ILE A 135 -6.47 -3.25 2.26
C ILE A 135 -6.86 -2.44 1.01
N PRO A 136 -6.87 -1.09 1.07
CA PRO A 136 -7.09 -0.26 -0.10
C PRO A 136 -5.84 -0.26 -1.00
N THR A 137 -6.05 -0.46 -2.30
CA THR A 137 -4.98 -0.49 -3.31
C THR A 137 -5.18 0.58 -4.37
N GLY A 138 -4.07 1.12 -4.88
CA GLY A 138 -4.02 1.90 -6.11
C GLY A 138 -3.63 1.01 -7.30
N VAL A 139 -4.03 1.43 -8.51
CA VAL A 139 -3.60 0.79 -9.75
C VAL A 139 -3.18 1.84 -10.78
N GLY A 140 -2.11 1.57 -11.51
CA GLY A 140 -1.75 2.28 -12.74
C GLY A 140 -1.58 1.30 -13.90
N ILE A 141 -2.00 1.67 -15.12
CA ILE A 141 -1.81 0.87 -16.34
C ILE A 141 -0.90 1.60 -17.35
N ALA A 142 0.09 0.89 -17.91
CA ALA A 142 1.02 1.43 -18.90
C ALA A 142 1.59 0.33 -19.81
N SER A 143 2.17 0.75 -20.94
CA SER A 143 2.59 -0.16 -21.99
C SER A 143 3.83 -0.97 -21.65
N THR A 144 4.69 -0.52 -20.73
CA THR A 144 5.90 -1.25 -20.31
C THR A 144 6.18 -1.12 -18.80
N ASN A 145 6.71 -2.17 -18.17
CA ASN A 145 7.15 -2.14 -16.76
C ASN A 145 8.21 -1.06 -16.49
N ARG A 146 9.05 -0.73 -17.49
CA ARG A 146 10.12 0.28 -17.36
C ARG A 146 9.59 1.69 -17.11
N GLN A 147 8.45 2.03 -17.71
CA GLN A 147 7.78 3.31 -17.50
C GLN A 147 7.24 3.43 -16.07
N PHE A 148 6.74 2.34 -15.49
CA PHE A 148 6.29 2.33 -14.10
C PHE A 148 7.42 2.37 -13.08
N ARG A 149 8.49 1.61 -13.27
CA ARG A 149 9.63 1.63 -12.34
C ARG A 149 10.20 3.04 -12.17
N THR A 150 10.09 3.90 -13.19
CA THR A 150 10.50 5.31 -13.11
C THR A 150 9.50 6.19 -12.33
N ILE A 151 8.22 5.84 -12.31
CA ILE A 151 7.14 6.55 -11.60
C ILE A 151 7.04 6.08 -10.13
N ALA A 152 7.16 4.78 -9.86
CA ALA A 152 7.15 4.20 -8.51
C ALA A 152 8.32 4.71 -7.66
N LEU A 153 9.52 4.84 -8.25
CA LEU A 153 10.72 5.39 -7.59
C LEU A 153 10.64 6.89 -7.24
N ARG A 154 9.56 7.60 -7.60
CA ARG A 154 9.37 9.04 -7.32
C ARG A 154 8.37 9.33 -6.20
N ARG A 155 7.87 8.31 -5.50
CA ARG A 155 6.91 8.45 -4.38
C ARG A 155 7.58 8.66 -3.03
#